data_AF-A0A534UZ77-F1
#
_entry.id   AF-A0A534UZ77-F1
#
_cell.length_a   1.000
_cell.length_b   1.000
_cell.length_c   1.000
_cell.angle_alpha   90.00
_cell.angle_beta   90.00
_cell.angle_gamma   90.00
#
_symmetry.space_group_name_H-M   'P 1'
#
loop_
_entity.id
_entity.type
_entity.pdbx_description
1 polymer ?
#
loop_
_entity_poly.entity_id
_entity_poly.type
_entity_poly.pdbx_seq_one_letter_code
_entity_poly.pdbx_strand_id
1 'polypeptide(L)'
;MIALLLALALAAPMRVLAEKVEAQLEAWDVAGAAKALDELIQAHPGSAEATYFRGRVLFEQGKYDEAAKAYAEAEERGAGSALENDARLAKAAAEETKGNEVFESAHFVLRTRPGKDTLLAPYALEALEKAYAGLTKDLGIEPSQKVRVEIYDSARSLAHVSPLTIDQIKNSGTIALCKYSRLMVTSPKALLRGYPWLDTVSHEFVHYLVTQKGRNTVPIWLQEGLAKFLETRWRGAPGMAVDDMSLSLLQDAAKKGKLIPFAKMHPSIAMLPTQEQAALAFAEVEAAIRLLYQRGGQAALTELVSAMAAGMTDEEAVAQAYGKSFAEFEADWQAELKKPRAKAVSQKAVRPSVAKKLVFKEDAKGRAEPPPLDATAADAPADQEGKRAARLGEIFYARRRWAAAAKEYARARQRVAREVPHIARRYAFAQMQLGRFPEAEEALRSAVERDPDDEAAQALYAHVLVKRGALDKARVALDNGIAVDPFDPDLHATYVEVAKGLKDPVLEERERKAVALAAGDAHHE
;
A
#
# COMPACT_ATOMS: atom_id res chain seq x y z
N MET A 1 2.08 -23.32 11.47
CA MET A 1 2.43 -24.74 11.21
C MET A 1 3.68 -25.22 11.97
N ILE A 2 4.69 -24.37 12.22
CA ILE A 2 5.93 -24.73 12.94
C ILE A 2 5.66 -25.03 14.43
N ALA A 3 4.81 -24.27 15.12
CA ALA A 3 4.44 -24.54 16.52
C ALA A 3 3.66 -25.86 16.72
N LEU A 4 2.94 -26.33 15.69
CA LEU A 4 2.18 -27.60 15.75
C LEU A 4 3.10 -28.83 15.85
N LEU A 5 4.35 -28.73 15.35
CA LEU A 5 5.36 -29.79 15.44
C LEU A 5 5.99 -29.89 16.84
N LEU A 6 6.10 -28.77 17.58
CA LEU A 6 6.50 -28.75 19.00
C LEU A 6 5.47 -29.47 19.88
N ALA A 7 4.18 -29.32 19.55
CA ALA A 7 3.06 -29.86 20.32
C ALA A 7 3.02 -31.40 20.38
N LEU A 8 3.61 -32.11 19.42
CA LEU A 8 3.57 -33.59 19.34
C LEU A 8 4.43 -34.30 20.40
N ALA A 9 5.43 -33.62 20.96
CA ALA A 9 6.33 -34.18 21.99
C ALA A 9 5.88 -33.84 23.43
N LEU A 10 4.87 -32.99 23.60
CA LEU A 10 4.38 -32.53 24.91
C LEU A 10 3.38 -33.50 25.53
N ALA A 11 3.33 -33.49 26.87
CA ALA A 11 2.21 -34.09 27.58
C ALA A 11 0.89 -33.43 27.14
N ALA A 12 -0.15 -34.24 26.91
CA ALA A 12 -1.43 -33.78 26.37
C ALA A 12 -2.04 -32.54 27.05
N PRO A 13 -1.99 -32.38 28.40
CA PRO A 13 -2.51 -31.17 29.06
C PRO A 13 -1.79 -29.88 28.67
N MET A 14 -0.46 -29.92 28.57
CA MET A 14 0.35 -28.77 28.15
C MET A 14 0.11 -28.43 26.69
N ARG A 15 0.00 -29.46 25.85
CA ARG A 15 -0.28 -29.33 24.42
C ARG A 15 -1.58 -28.55 24.16
N VAL A 16 -2.66 -28.88 24.88
CA VAL A 16 -3.97 -28.21 24.71
C VAL A 16 -3.89 -26.73 25.07
N LEU A 17 -3.20 -26.37 26.15
CA LEU A 17 -3.02 -24.97 26.55
C LEU A 17 -2.12 -24.21 25.56
N ALA A 18 -1.03 -24.83 25.09
CA ALA A 18 -0.17 -24.28 24.04
C ALA A 18 -0.93 -24.03 22.73
N GLU A 19 -1.72 -25.02 22.26
CA GLU A 19 -2.58 -24.89 21.08
C GLU A 19 -3.62 -23.78 21.25
N LYS A 20 -4.14 -23.56 22.46
CA LYS A 20 -5.03 -22.44 22.76
C LYS A 20 -4.33 -21.08 22.62
N VAL A 21 -3.08 -20.94 23.09
CA VAL A 21 -2.30 -19.71 22.88
C VAL A 21 -2.04 -19.48 21.40
N GLU A 22 -1.56 -20.52 20.70
CA GLU A 22 -1.31 -20.50 19.25
C GLU A 22 -2.54 -20.06 18.47
N ALA A 23 -3.71 -20.64 18.75
CA ALA A 23 -4.94 -20.32 18.05
C ALA A 23 -5.38 -18.86 18.21
N GLN A 24 -5.08 -18.22 19.34
CA GLN A 24 -5.35 -16.79 19.52
C GLN A 24 -4.28 -15.92 18.84
N LEU A 25 -3.01 -16.34 18.87
CA LEU A 25 -1.94 -15.65 18.15
C LEU A 25 -2.18 -15.68 16.64
N GLU A 26 -2.57 -16.82 16.06
CA GLU A 26 -2.89 -16.93 14.64
C GLU A 26 -4.14 -16.10 14.26
N ALA A 27 -5.10 -15.96 15.17
CA ALA A 27 -6.28 -15.10 14.97
C ALA A 27 -6.00 -13.60 15.22
N TRP A 28 -4.76 -13.21 15.56
CA TRP A 28 -4.39 -11.85 15.98
C TRP A 28 -5.26 -11.30 17.14
N ASP A 29 -5.74 -12.20 18.01
CA ASP A 29 -6.36 -11.86 19.30
C ASP A 29 -5.28 -11.85 20.38
N VAL A 30 -4.47 -10.78 20.38
CA VAL A 30 -3.33 -10.65 21.31
C VAL A 30 -3.78 -10.62 22.78
N ALA A 31 -4.97 -10.10 23.06
CA ALA A 31 -5.55 -10.11 24.41
C ALA A 31 -5.95 -11.52 24.83
N GLY A 32 -6.64 -12.26 23.95
CA GLY A 32 -6.97 -13.67 24.16
C GLY A 32 -5.73 -14.55 24.31
N ALA A 33 -4.68 -14.28 23.52
CA ALA A 33 -3.40 -14.97 23.60
C ALA A 33 -2.70 -14.74 24.94
N ALA A 34 -2.69 -13.51 25.44
CA ALA A 34 -2.12 -13.19 26.76
C ALA A 34 -2.87 -13.92 27.89
N LYS A 35 -4.21 -13.93 27.85
CA LYS A 35 -5.02 -14.66 28.82
C LYS A 35 -4.78 -16.19 28.77
N ALA A 36 -4.70 -16.75 27.57
CA ALA A 36 -4.38 -18.17 27.39
C ALA A 36 -2.95 -18.50 27.86
N LEU A 37 -2.00 -17.58 27.68
CA LEU A 37 -0.64 -17.71 28.17
C LEU A 37 -0.59 -17.71 29.70
N ASP A 38 -1.37 -16.86 30.37
CA ASP A 38 -1.45 -16.86 31.84
C ASP A 38 -1.91 -18.22 32.38
N GLU A 39 -2.91 -18.84 31.74
CA GLU A 39 -3.36 -20.20 32.07
C GLU A 39 -2.24 -21.24 31.86
N LEU A 40 -1.48 -21.14 30.76
CA LEU A 40 -0.34 -22.00 30.46
C LEU A 40 0.78 -21.87 31.50
N ILE A 41 1.13 -20.63 31.89
CA ILE A 41 2.14 -20.35 32.92
C ILE A 41 1.69 -20.86 34.29
N GLN A 42 0.42 -20.70 34.64
CA GLN A 42 -0.13 -21.17 35.91
C GLN A 42 -0.09 -22.71 36.02
N ALA A 43 -0.43 -23.41 34.94
CA ALA A 43 -0.43 -24.87 34.91
C ALA A 43 0.99 -25.47 34.83
N HIS A 44 1.90 -24.76 34.14
CA HIS A 44 3.25 -25.25 33.83
C HIS A 44 4.31 -24.17 34.09
N PRO A 45 4.52 -23.75 35.35
CA PRO A 45 5.44 -22.67 35.67
C PRO A 45 6.87 -23.05 35.30
N GLY A 46 7.55 -22.15 34.58
CA GLY A 46 8.96 -22.32 34.20
C GLY A 46 9.22 -23.32 33.08
N SER A 47 8.19 -23.85 32.39
CA SER A 47 8.41 -24.71 31.22
C SER A 47 9.01 -23.93 30.05
N ALA A 48 9.78 -24.63 29.20
CA ALA A 48 10.34 -24.06 27.99
C ALA A 48 9.23 -23.52 27.06
N GLU A 49 8.12 -24.26 26.93
CA GLU A 49 6.95 -23.91 26.14
C GLU A 49 6.26 -22.63 26.63
N ALA A 50 5.99 -22.52 27.94
CA ALA A 50 5.38 -21.31 28.49
C ALA A 50 6.26 -20.08 28.26
N THR A 51 7.58 -20.26 28.34
CA THR A 51 8.58 -19.21 28.09
C THR A 51 8.61 -18.81 26.62
N TYR A 52 8.55 -19.79 25.70
CA TYR A 52 8.46 -19.57 24.26
C TYR A 52 7.19 -18.79 23.89
N PHE A 53 6.02 -19.21 24.39
CA PHE A 53 4.77 -18.51 24.12
C PHE A 53 4.72 -17.12 24.75
N ARG A 54 5.40 -16.90 25.88
CA ARG A 54 5.64 -15.55 26.41
C ARG A 54 6.41 -14.69 25.42
N GLY A 55 7.48 -15.21 24.81
CA GLY A 55 8.20 -14.54 23.72
C GLY A 55 7.29 -14.17 22.56
N ARG A 56 6.43 -15.10 22.10
CA ARG A 56 5.47 -14.85 21.02
C ARG A 56 4.45 -13.77 21.35
N VAL A 57 3.82 -13.84 22.52
CA VAL A 57 2.84 -12.83 22.95
C VAL A 57 3.50 -11.46 23.08
N LEU A 58 4.70 -11.37 23.67
CA LEU A 58 5.45 -10.11 23.76
C LEU A 58 5.81 -9.55 22.37
N PHE A 59 6.15 -10.41 21.42
CA PHE A 59 6.46 -10.01 20.05
C PHE A 59 5.24 -9.41 19.34
N GLU A 60 4.08 -10.06 19.43
CA GLU A 60 2.81 -9.55 18.87
C GLU A 60 2.36 -8.24 19.54
N GLN A 61 2.64 -8.07 20.85
CA GLN A 61 2.45 -6.82 21.60
C GLN A 61 3.42 -5.70 21.20
N GLY A 62 4.45 -5.99 20.40
CA GLY A 62 5.46 -5.00 19.99
C GLY A 62 6.50 -4.68 21.08
N LYS A 63 6.67 -5.57 22.07
CA LYS A 63 7.68 -5.52 23.14
C LYS A 63 8.91 -6.34 22.74
N TYR A 64 9.60 -5.89 21.71
CA TYR A 64 10.61 -6.70 21.01
C TYR A 64 11.83 -7.07 21.86
N ASP A 65 12.35 -6.15 22.69
CA ASP A 65 13.46 -6.45 23.60
C ASP A 65 13.09 -7.52 24.63
N GLU A 66 11.87 -7.46 25.18
CA GLU A 66 11.37 -8.45 26.14
C GLU A 66 11.11 -9.80 25.45
N ALA A 67 10.57 -9.77 24.22
CA ALA A 67 10.37 -10.97 23.42
C ALA A 67 11.71 -11.68 23.12
N ALA A 68 12.73 -10.94 22.69
CA ALA A 68 14.05 -11.49 22.41
C ALA A 68 14.69 -12.14 23.66
N LYS A 69 14.53 -11.51 24.84
CA LYS A 69 14.96 -12.09 26.13
C LYS A 69 14.19 -13.35 26.48
N ALA A 70 12.87 -13.36 26.29
CA ALA A 70 12.04 -14.54 26.56
C ALA A 70 12.39 -15.71 25.62
N TYR A 71 12.72 -15.46 24.36
CA TYR A 71 13.19 -16.52 23.46
C TYR A 71 14.54 -17.08 23.86
N ALA A 72 15.50 -16.24 24.28
CA ALA A 72 16.78 -16.72 24.79
C ALA A 72 16.60 -17.58 26.06
N GLU A 73 15.72 -17.17 26.98
CA GLU A 73 15.37 -17.96 28.17
C GLU A 73 14.70 -19.30 27.80
N ALA A 74 13.86 -19.33 26.76
CA ALA A 74 13.24 -20.55 26.28
C ALA A 74 14.28 -21.52 25.68
N GLU A 75 15.25 -21.00 24.92
CA GLU A 75 16.37 -21.79 24.36
C GLU A 75 17.24 -22.40 25.46
N GLU A 76 17.61 -21.63 26.49
CA GLU A 76 18.33 -22.12 27.67
C GLU A 76 17.58 -23.24 28.41
N ARG A 77 16.24 -23.23 28.34
CA ARG A 77 15.37 -24.25 28.92
C ARG A 77 15.15 -25.47 28.03
N GLY A 78 15.79 -25.52 26.85
CA GLY A 78 15.73 -26.65 25.94
C GLY A 78 14.56 -26.61 24.94
N ALA A 79 13.95 -25.44 24.71
CA ALA A 79 13.03 -25.29 23.58
C ALA A 79 13.78 -25.56 22.26
N GLY A 80 13.16 -26.32 21.36
CA GLY A 80 13.81 -26.82 20.14
C GLY A 80 14.05 -25.75 19.06
N SER A 81 14.69 -26.17 17.96
CA SER A 81 15.08 -25.31 16.81
C SER A 81 13.95 -24.51 16.14
N ALA A 82 12.70 -24.85 16.41
CA ALA A 82 11.54 -24.09 15.96
C ALA A 82 11.51 -22.62 16.42
N LEU A 83 12.21 -22.27 17.52
CA LEU A 83 12.28 -20.89 18.03
C LEU A 83 13.31 -20.01 17.30
N GLU A 84 14.27 -20.57 16.57
CA GLU A 84 15.42 -19.83 16.00
C GLU A 84 14.96 -18.65 15.12
N ASN A 85 13.97 -18.90 14.27
CA ASN A 85 13.41 -17.86 13.40
C ASN A 85 12.65 -16.78 14.19
N ASP A 86 11.90 -17.16 15.23
CA ASP A 86 11.13 -16.22 16.05
C ASP A 86 12.07 -15.35 16.90
N ALA A 87 13.13 -15.94 17.47
CA ALA A 87 14.17 -15.24 18.20
C ALA A 87 14.92 -14.26 17.29
N ARG A 88 15.29 -14.69 16.07
CA ARG A 88 15.91 -13.82 15.05
C ARG A 88 15.02 -12.62 14.74
N LEU A 89 13.72 -12.85 14.49
CA LEU A 89 12.77 -11.78 14.17
C LEU A 89 12.55 -10.82 15.35
N ALA A 90 12.49 -11.31 16.58
CA ALA A 90 12.37 -10.47 17.76
C ALA A 90 13.59 -9.57 17.96
N LYS A 91 14.80 -10.12 17.79
CA LYS A 91 16.05 -9.36 17.85
C LYS A 91 16.11 -8.31 16.73
N ALA A 92 15.81 -8.71 15.50
CA ALA A 92 15.77 -7.80 14.35
C ALA A 92 14.77 -6.65 14.57
N ALA A 93 13.56 -6.96 15.05
CA ALA A 93 12.56 -5.94 15.34
C ALA A 93 13.00 -5.00 16.48
N ALA A 94 13.64 -5.52 17.53
CA ALA A 94 14.21 -4.70 18.61
C ALA A 94 15.28 -3.74 18.07
N GLU A 95 16.19 -4.22 17.22
CA GLU A 95 17.25 -3.42 16.60
C GLU A 95 16.69 -2.34 15.68
N GLU A 96 15.75 -2.71 14.80
CA GLU A 96 15.19 -1.81 13.78
C GLU A 96 14.23 -0.76 14.35
N THR A 97 13.64 -1.01 15.52
CA THR A 97 12.72 -0.08 16.20
C THR A 97 13.35 0.70 17.33
N LYS A 98 14.62 0.44 17.66
CA LYS A 98 15.34 1.12 18.72
C LYS A 98 15.46 2.62 18.44
N GLY A 99 14.95 3.44 19.35
CA GLY A 99 15.00 4.90 19.23
C GLY A 99 13.99 5.48 18.23
N ASN A 100 13.04 4.68 17.74
CA ASN A 100 11.94 5.22 16.93
C ASN A 100 11.11 6.23 17.73
N GLU A 101 10.68 7.27 17.04
CA GLU A 101 9.64 8.16 17.52
C GLU A 101 8.27 7.48 17.40
N VAL A 102 7.39 7.81 18.33
CA VAL A 102 6.05 7.22 18.45
C VAL A 102 5.00 8.31 18.26
N PHE A 103 4.09 8.07 17.34
CA PHE A 103 2.96 8.93 17.04
C PHE A 103 1.68 8.14 17.24
N GLU A 104 0.66 8.75 17.84
CA GLU A 104 -0.59 8.07 18.14
C GLU A 104 -1.80 8.83 17.61
N SER A 105 -2.79 8.06 17.16
CA SER A 105 -4.16 8.52 16.94
C SER A 105 -5.11 7.76 17.86
N ALA A 106 -6.41 7.81 17.59
CA ALA A 106 -7.41 7.10 18.38
C ALA A 106 -7.20 5.57 18.30
N HIS A 107 -6.96 5.05 17.11
CA HIS A 107 -6.92 3.61 16.85
C HIS A 107 -5.56 3.09 16.39
N PHE A 108 -4.55 3.94 16.21
CA PHE A 108 -3.24 3.53 15.68
C PHE A 108 -2.08 4.05 16.51
N VAL A 109 -1.00 3.27 16.52
CA VAL A 109 0.32 3.65 17.03
C VAL A 109 1.32 3.48 15.90
N LEU A 110 1.87 4.59 15.42
CA LEU A 110 2.87 4.64 14.36
C LEU A 110 4.25 4.83 14.94
N ARG A 111 5.19 3.99 14.53
CA ARG A 111 6.62 4.06 14.89
C ARG A 111 7.46 4.30 13.65
N THR A 112 8.37 5.26 13.72
CA THR A 112 9.33 5.51 12.64
C THR A 112 10.63 6.09 13.18
N ARG A 113 11.71 5.98 12.41
CA ARG A 113 12.99 6.55 12.81
C ARG A 113 12.90 8.08 12.89
N PRO A 114 13.60 8.72 13.84
CA PRO A 114 13.71 10.17 13.92
C PRO A 114 14.16 10.80 12.59
N GLY A 115 13.80 12.07 12.38
CA GLY A 115 14.18 12.83 11.20
C GLY A 115 13.13 12.75 10.09
N LYS A 116 13.54 12.62 8.82
CA LYS A 116 12.64 12.86 7.67
C LYS A 116 11.38 11.98 7.67
N ASP A 117 11.45 10.72 8.10
CA ASP A 117 10.27 9.83 8.06
C ASP A 117 9.15 10.26 9.03
N THR A 118 9.46 11.08 10.04
CA THR A 118 8.43 11.65 10.93
C THR A 118 7.42 12.51 10.17
N LEU A 119 7.80 13.04 8.99
CA LEU A 119 6.90 13.73 8.06
C LEU A 119 5.68 12.88 7.68
N LEU A 120 5.84 11.55 7.59
CA LEU A 120 4.79 10.63 7.19
C LEU A 120 3.68 10.49 8.23
N ALA A 121 4.01 10.64 9.52
CA ALA A 121 3.12 10.32 10.62
C ALA A 121 1.74 11.01 10.55
N PRO A 122 1.62 12.34 10.40
CA PRO A 122 0.32 13.00 10.34
C PRO A 122 -0.55 12.51 9.18
N TYR A 123 0.03 12.29 7.99
CA TYR A 123 -0.72 11.86 6.81
C TYR A 123 -1.15 10.38 6.91
N ALA A 124 -0.26 9.52 7.43
CA ALA A 124 -0.54 8.10 7.62
C ALA A 124 -1.69 7.90 8.61
N LEU A 125 -1.62 8.58 9.76
CA LEU A 125 -2.63 8.48 10.81
C LEU A 125 -3.97 9.05 10.34
N GLU A 126 -3.98 10.17 9.62
CA GLU A 126 -5.21 10.73 9.05
C GLU A 126 -5.88 9.76 8.05
N ALA A 127 -5.10 9.15 7.14
CA ALA A 127 -5.62 8.18 6.19
C ALA A 127 -6.12 6.90 6.89
N LEU A 128 -5.39 6.40 7.88
CA LEU A 128 -5.76 5.22 8.65
C LEU A 128 -7.02 5.44 9.50
N GLU A 129 -7.22 6.61 10.09
CA GLU A 129 -8.46 6.91 10.82
C GLU A 129 -9.68 6.99 9.89
N LYS A 130 -9.51 7.56 8.68
CA LYS A 130 -10.54 7.50 7.63
C LYS A 130 -10.80 6.06 7.17
N ALA A 131 -9.74 5.26 7.02
CA ALA A 131 -9.83 3.85 6.68
C ALA A 131 -10.58 3.07 7.79
N TYR A 132 -10.25 3.30 9.07
CA TYR A 132 -10.90 2.71 10.23
C TYR A 132 -12.40 2.95 10.22
N ALA A 133 -12.84 4.21 10.06
CA ALA A 133 -14.25 4.55 10.05
C ALA A 133 -15.05 3.86 8.92
N GLY A 134 -14.42 3.63 7.76
CA GLY A 134 -15.05 2.92 6.64
C GLY A 134 -14.99 1.40 6.78
N LEU A 135 -13.80 0.86 7.01
CA LEU A 135 -13.49 -0.57 6.90
C LEU A 135 -14.01 -1.39 8.07
N THR A 136 -14.00 -0.86 9.30
CA THR A 136 -14.55 -1.59 10.46
C THR A 136 -16.05 -1.81 10.32
N LYS A 137 -16.77 -0.82 9.79
CA LYS A 137 -18.18 -0.92 9.42
C LYS A 137 -18.38 -1.93 8.29
N ASP A 138 -17.57 -1.84 7.23
CA ASP A 138 -17.68 -2.68 6.04
C ASP A 138 -17.36 -4.17 6.32
N LEU A 139 -16.44 -4.46 7.25
CA LEU A 139 -16.01 -5.82 7.62
C LEU A 139 -16.66 -6.34 8.93
N GLY A 140 -17.37 -5.47 9.65
CA GLY A 140 -18.08 -5.83 10.89
C GLY A 140 -17.14 -6.34 11.97
N ILE A 141 -16.01 -5.67 12.16
CA ILE A 141 -15.03 -5.92 13.23
C ILE A 141 -14.32 -4.63 13.64
N GLU A 142 -14.08 -4.48 14.94
CA GLU A 142 -13.28 -3.41 15.52
C GLU A 142 -12.09 -4.04 16.27
N PRO A 143 -10.84 -3.62 15.98
CA PRO A 143 -9.69 -4.01 16.77
C PRO A 143 -9.86 -3.61 18.23
N SER A 144 -9.59 -4.54 19.15
CA SER A 144 -9.70 -4.30 20.61
C SER A 144 -8.55 -3.47 21.19
N GLN A 145 -7.50 -3.26 20.42
CA GLN A 145 -6.31 -2.49 20.78
C GLN A 145 -5.90 -1.59 19.61
N LYS A 146 -5.09 -0.56 19.89
CA LYS A 146 -4.52 0.25 18.82
C LYS A 146 -3.67 -0.61 17.90
N VAL A 147 -3.86 -0.43 16.60
CA VAL A 147 -3.14 -1.17 15.57
C VAL A 147 -1.76 -0.55 15.38
N ARG A 148 -0.73 -1.40 15.36
CA ARG A 148 0.66 -0.97 15.25
C ARG A 148 1.08 -0.81 13.79
N VAL A 149 1.67 0.33 13.48
CA VAL A 149 2.19 0.69 12.16
C VAL A 149 3.68 1.01 12.30
N GLU A 150 4.52 0.37 11.50
CA GLU A 150 5.97 0.54 11.58
C GLU A 150 6.53 0.88 10.22
N ILE A 151 7.19 2.04 10.14
CA ILE A 151 7.79 2.54 8.90
C ILE A 151 9.29 2.23 8.91
N TYR A 152 9.73 1.52 7.89
CA TYR A 152 11.11 1.12 7.65
C TYR A 152 11.71 1.92 6.50
N ASP A 153 13.00 2.28 6.57
CA ASP A 153 13.60 3.20 5.61
C ASP A 153 14.06 2.54 4.29
N SER A 154 14.05 1.21 4.22
CA SER A 154 14.66 0.44 3.13
C SER A 154 14.07 -0.96 3.00
N ALA A 155 14.24 -1.56 1.81
CA ALA A 155 13.93 -2.96 1.56
C ALA A 155 14.74 -3.91 2.46
N ARG A 156 15.96 -3.51 2.83
CA ARG A 156 16.83 -4.27 3.75
C ARG A 156 16.24 -4.32 5.15
N SER A 157 15.80 -3.19 5.70
CA SER A 157 15.14 -3.15 7.01
C SER A 157 13.85 -3.96 7.00
N LEU A 158 13.03 -3.87 5.94
CA LEU A 158 11.83 -4.70 5.82
C LEU A 158 12.15 -6.20 5.75
N ALA A 159 13.17 -6.62 4.99
CA ALA A 159 13.63 -8.01 4.96
C ALA A 159 14.13 -8.49 6.34
N HIS A 160 14.82 -7.61 7.07
CA HIS A 160 15.41 -7.94 8.37
C HIS A 160 14.34 -8.37 9.39
N VAL A 161 13.20 -7.66 9.40
CA VAL A 161 12.09 -7.86 10.34
C VAL A 161 10.97 -8.78 9.83
N SER A 162 11.15 -9.41 8.66
CA SER A 162 10.12 -10.25 8.04
C SER A 162 10.67 -11.61 7.58
N PRO A 163 9.79 -12.52 7.12
CA PRO A 163 10.21 -13.78 6.49
C PRO A 163 10.75 -13.63 5.06
N LEU A 164 10.66 -12.43 4.46
CA LEU A 164 11.02 -12.21 3.07
C LEU A 164 12.50 -11.89 2.93
N THR A 165 13.13 -12.39 1.87
CA THR A 165 14.48 -11.97 1.50
C THR A 165 14.46 -10.64 0.74
N ILE A 166 15.60 -9.97 0.68
CA ILE A 166 15.76 -8.73 -0.09
C ILE A 166 15.39 -8.95 -1.57
N ASP A 167 15.80 -10.09 -2.15
CA ASP A 167 15.51 -10.42 -3.55
C ASP A 167 14.02 -10.65 -3.80
N GLN A 168 13.32 -11.33 -2.87
CA GLN A 168 11.87 -11.51 -2.95
C GLN A 168 11.15 -10.15 -2.92
N ILE A 169 11.55 -9.26 -2.02
CA ILE A 169 11.00 -7.90 -1.91
C ILE A 169 11.23 -7.12 -3.22
N LYS A 170 12.46 -7.11 -3.74
CA LYS A 170 12.82 -6.35 -4.94
C LYS A 170 12.18 -6.90 -6.22
N ASN A 171 12.16 -8.22 -6.39
CA ASN A 171 11.63 -8.86 -7.61
C ASN A 171 10.11 -8.72 -7.71
N SER A 172 9.40 -8.89 -6.58
CA SER A 172 7.94 -8.75 -6.52
C SER A 172 7.47 -7.30 -6.45
N GLY A 173 8.33 -6.37 -6.01
CA GLY A 173 7.92 -5.00 -5.73
C GLY A 173 7.16 -4.86 -4.41
N THR A 174 7.30 -5.82 -3.48
CA THR A 174 6.70 -5.71 -2.15
C THR A 174 7.25 -4.48 -1.43
N ILE A 175 6.38 -3.58 -0.98
CA ILE A 175 6.77 -2.38 -0.23
C ILE A 175 6.15 -2.33 1.17
N ALA A 176 5.22 -3.23 1.46
CA ALA A 176 4.58 -3.36 2.76
C ALA A 176 4.17 -4.82 3.02
N LEU A 177 3.90 -5.13 4.30
CA LEU A 177 3.49 -6.44 4.77
C LEU A 177 2.69 -6.33 6.07
N CYS A 178 1.50 -6.91 6.11
CA CYS A 178 0.74 -7.13 7.33
C CYS A 178 1.04 -8.52 7.90
N LYS A 179 1.78 -8.57 9.00
CA LYS A 179 2.12 -9.83 9.69
C LYS A 179 2.46 -9.53 11.14
N TYR A 180 2.18 -10.49 12.03
CA TYR A 180 2.49 -10.37 13.46
C TYR A 180 1.75 -9.20 14.14
N SER A 181 0.44 -9.10 13.85
CA SER A 181 -0.45 -8.06 14.38
C SER A 181 0.07 -6.63 14.17
N ARG A 182 0.80 -6.39 13.08
CA ARG A 182 1.32 -5.07 12.70
C ARG A 182 1.35 -4.87 11.20
N LEU A 183 1.29 -3.61 10.81
CA LEU A 183 1.51 -3.14 9.45
C LEU A 183 2.97 -2.70 9.35
N MET A 184 3.73 -3.32 8.45
CA MET A 184 5.11 -2.94 8.15
C MET A 184 5.15 -2.26 6.79
N VAL A 185 5.68 -1.04 6.71
CA VAL A 185 5.64 -0.23 5.47
C VAL A 185 7.01 0.34 5.19
N THR A 186 7.48 0.23 3.96
CA THR A 186 8.74 0.87 3.52
C THR A 186 8.48 2.33 3.19
N SER A 187 9.23 3.27 3.77
CA SER A 187 9.10 4.70 3.51
C SER A 187 9.14 5.02 2.01
N PRO A 188 8.24 5.88 1.47
CA PRO A 188 8.28 6.31 0.07
C PRO A 188 9.64 6.82 -0.38
N LYS A 189 10.43 7.39 0.54
CA LYS A 189 11.80 7.87 0.25
C LYS A 189 12.73 6.77 -0.24
N ALA A 190 12.46 5.49 0.05
CA ALA A 190 13.27 4.36 -0.38
C ALA A 190 13.16 4.12 -1.90
N LEU A 191 12.12 4.65 -2.54
CA LEU A 191 11.82 4.51 -3.96
C LEU A 191 12.22 5.79 -4.70
N LEU A 192 12.57 5.67 -5.99
CA LEU A 192 12.97 6.82 -6.80
C LEU A 192 11.84 7.84 -7.03
N ARG A 193 10.58 7.42 -7.00
CA ARG A 193 9.41 8.24 -7.35
C ARG A 193 8.25 8.07 -6.36
N GLY A 194 8.56 7.71 -5.12
CA GLY A 194 7.54 7.26 -4.17
C GLY A 194 6.71 6.09 -4.70
N TYR A 195 5.52 5.96 -4.14
CA TYR A 195 4.45 5.04 -4.55
C TYR A 195 3.17 5.44 -3.80
N PRO A 196 1.95 4.99 -4.19
CA PRO A 196 0.69 5.34 -3.51
C PRO A 196 0.55 4.82 -2.06
N TRP A 197 1.39 5.34 -1.17
CA TRP A 197 1.71 4.73 0.11
C TRP A 197 0.58 4.85 1.13
N LEU A 198 -0.28 5.88 1.02
CA LEU A 198 -1.49 5.96 1.85
C LEU A 198 -2.51 4.88 1.46
N ASP A 199 -2.61 4.54 0.17
CA ASP A 199 -3.46 3.42 -0.26
C ASP A 199 -2.86 2.09 0.19
N THR A 200 -1.53 1.95 0.13
CA THR A 200 -0.84 0.77 0.68
C THR A 200 -1.08 0.61 2.17
N VAL A 201 -0.94 1.67 2.97
CA VAL A 201 -1.16 1.59 4.42
C VAL A 201 -2.61 1.15 4.71
N SER A 202 -3.57 1.66 3.96
CA SER A 202 -4.98 1.22 4.02
C SER A 202 -5.14 -0.24 3.56
N HIS A 203 -4.44 -0.68 2.52
CA HIS A 203 -4.41 -2.08 2.07
C HIS A 203 -3.96 -3.03 3.17
N GLU A 204 -2.84 -2.74 3.84
CA GLU A 204 -2.35 -3.57 4.95
C GLU A 204 -3.31 -3.58 6.15
N PHE A 205 -4.06 -2.49 6.35
CA PHE A 205 -5.09 -2.45 7.37
C PHE A 205 -6.30 -3.33 7.00
N VAL A 206 -6.65 -3.48 5.72
CA VAL A 206 -7.65 -4.47 5.30
C VAL A 206 -7.20 -5.88 5.65
N HIS A 207 -5.94 -6.25 5.35
CA HIS A 207 -5.39 -7.55 5.75
C HIS A 207 -5.49 -7.75 7.27
N TYR A 208 -5.20 -6.71 8.06
CA TYR A 208 -5.38 -6.73 9.52
C TYR A 208 -6.79 -7.14 9.94
N LEU A 209 -7.79 -6.44 9.43
CA LEU A 209 -9.19 -6.69 9.78
C LEU A 209 -9.71 -8.03 9.25
N VAL A 210 -9.36 -8.40 8.01
CA VAL A 210 -9.78 -9.68 7.41
C VAL A 210 -9.18 -10.85 8.19
N THR A 211 -7.93 -10.76 8.62
CA THR A 211 -7.27 -11.80 9.41
C THR A 211 -7.91 -11.95 10.78
N GLN A 212 -8.19 -10.84 11.48
CA GLN A 212 -8.89 -10.90 12.77
C GLN A 212 -10.31 -11.44 12.64
N LYS A 213 -11.09 -10.93 11.68
CA LYS A 213 -12.49 -11.36 11.47
C LYS A 213 -12.56 -12.82 11.05
N GLY A 214 -11.68 -13.19 10.12
CA GLY A 214 -11.57 -14.52 9.54
C GLY A 214 -10.86 -15.53 10.44
N ARG A 215 -10.30 -15.12 11.58
CA ARG A 215 -9.41 -15.96 12.41
C ARG A 215 -8.31 -16.64 11.60
N ASN A 216 -7.77 -15.92 10.62
CA ASN A 216 -6.74 -16.38 9.69
C ASN A 216 -7.11 -17.62 8.84
N THR A 217 -8.40 -17.88 8.59
CA THR A 217 -8.86 -18.98 7.72
C THR A 217 -9.13 -18.56 6.27
N VAL A 218 -9.19 -17.26 6.00
CA VAL A 218 -9.45 -16.72 4.65
C VAL A 218 -8.25 -17.00 3.74
N PRO A 219 -8.45 -17.63 2.56
CA PRO A 219 -7.34 -17.94 1.66
C PRO A 219 -6.74 -16.67 1.06
N ILE A 220 -5.50 -16.80 0.61
CA ILE A 220 -4.69 -15.68 0.09
C ILE A 220 -5.41 -14.93 -1.04
N TRP A 221 -6.02 -15.62 -2.01
CA TRP A 221 -6.67 -14.92 -3.13
C TRP A 221 -7.84 -14.02 -2.68
N LEU A 222 -8.60 -14.42 -1.64
CA LEU A 222 -9.66 -13.60 -1.05
C LEU A 222 -9.10 -12.47 -0.18
N GLN A 223 -8.06 -12.74 0.61
CA GLN A 223 -7.33 -11.71 1.37
C GLN A 223 -6.87 -10.58 0.45
N GLU A 224 -6.16 -10.93 -0.62
CA GLU A 224 -5.61 -10.00 -1.61
C GLU A 224 -6.72 -9.30 -2.41
N GLY A 225 -7.77 -10.03 -2.79
CA GLY A 225 -8.93 -9.45 -3.48
C GLY A 225 -9.66 -8.41 -2.63
N LEU A 226 -9.93 -8.72 -1.36
CA LEU A 226 -10.60 -7.81 -0.43
C LEU A 226 -9.72 -6.60 -0.16
N ALA A 227 -8.42 -6.81 0.11
CA ALA A 227 -7.46 -5.74 0.32
C ALA A 227 -7.39 -4.82 -0.90
N LYS A 228 -7.25 -5.37 -2.11
CA LYS A 228 -7.21 -4.57 -3.34
C LYS A 228 -8.52 -3.84 -3.59
N PHE A 229 -9.68 -4.47 -3.38
CA PHE A 229 -10.97 -3.82 -3.58
C PHE A 229 -11.21 -2.67 -2.58
N LEU A 230 -10.80 -2.86 -1.32
CA LEU A 230 -11.09 -1.95 -0.21
C LEU A 230 -9.97 -0.94 0.09
N GLU A 231 -8.76 -1.06 -0.46
CA GLU A 231 -7.62 -0.19 -0.12
C GLU A 231 -7.89 1.31 -0.33
N THR A 232 -8.79 1.66 -1.24
CA THR A 232 -9.16 3.06 -1.55
C THR A 232 -10.31 3.59 -0.68
N ARG A 233 -10.84 2.78 0.25
CA ARG A 233 -12.01 3.11 1.07
C ARG A 233 -11.83 4.36 1.93
N TRP A 234 -10.60 4.68 2.33
CA TRP A 234 -10.27 5.90 3.06
C TRP A 234 -10.52 7.20 2.24
N ARG A 235 -10.56 7.09 0.91
CA ARG A 235 -10.87 8.21 -0.01
C ARG A 235 -12.37 8.33 -0.34
N GLY A 236 -13.20 7.37 0.06
CA GLY A 236 -14.61 7.34 -0.28
C GLY A 236 -15.12 5.93 -0.59
N ALA A 237 -15.79 5.77 -1.73
CA ALA A 237 -16.34 4.47 -2.16
C ALA A 237 -15.21 3.47 -2.53
N PRO A 238 -15.40 2.16 -2.27
CA PRO A 238 -14.41 1.13 -2.61
C PRO A 238 -14.34 0.87 -4.12
N GLY A 239 -13.35 0.07 -4.52
CA GLY A 239 -13.21 -0.41 -5.89
C GLY A 239 -12.55 0.61 -6.84
N MET A 240 -11.69 1.49 -6.34
CA MET A 240 -10.99 2.50 -7.15
C MET A 240 -9.51 2.14 -7.41
N ALA A 241 -9.11 0.93 -7.02
CA ALA A 241 -7.71 0.55 -6.80
C ALA A 241 -6.94 0.01 -8.00
N VAL A 242 -7.62 -0.36 -9.09
CA VAL A 242 -7.01 -0.99 -10.28
C VAL A 242 -6.87 0.04 -11.39
N ASP A 243 -5.65 0.16 -11.93
CA ASP A 243 -5.29 1.05 -13.03
C ASP A 243 -5.77 0.54 -14.41
N ASP A 244 -5.88 1.43 -15.39
CA ASP A 244 -6.37 1.09 -16.74
C ASP A 244 -5.47 0.05 -17.45
N MET A 245 -4.16 0.02 -17.16
CA MET A 245 -3.23 -0.94 -17.77
C MET A 245 -3.45 -2.34 -17.20
N SER A 246 -3.58 -2.47 -15.88
CA SER A 246 -3.94 -3.73 -15.21
C SER A 246 -5.29 -4.26 -15.69
N LEU A 247 -6.27 -3.38 -15.93
CA LEU A 247 -7.55 -3.76 -16.55
C LEU A 247 -7.37 -4.27 -17.99
N SER A 248 -6.51 -3.61 -18.78
CA SER A 248 -6.20 -4.06 -20.14
C SER A 248 -5.48 -5.41 -20.14
N LEU A 249 -4.51 -5.60 -19.23
CA LEU A 249 -3.77 -6.85 -19.04
C LEU A 249 -4.72 -8.00 -18.68
N LEU A 250 -5.64 -7.74 -17.74
CA LEU A 250 -6.68 -8.68 -17.33
C LEU A 250 -7.61 -9.07 -18.48
N GLN A 251 -8.12 -8.10 -19.24
CA GLN A 251 -8.99 -8.38 -20.40
C GLN A 251 -8.26 -9.20 -21.48
N ASP A 252 -7.00 -8.88 -21.73
CA ASP A 252 -6.16 -9.61 -22.67
C ASP A 252 -5.91 -11.04 -22.20
N ALA A 253 -5.58 -11.23 -20.92
CA ALA A 253 -5.39 -12.54 -20.31
C ALA A 253 -6.69 -13.37 -20.37
N ALA A 254 -7.84 -12.77 -20.05
CA ALA A 254 -9.14 -13.43 -20.11
C ALA A 254 -9.52 -13.88 -21.53
N LYS A 255 -9.27 -13.04 -22.55
CA LYS A 255 -9.51 -13.38 -23.97
C LYS A 255 -8.57 -14.47 -24.47
N LYS A 256 -7.32 -14.48 -24.02
CA LYS A 256 -6.28 -15.43 -24.44
C LYS A 256 -6.26 -16.72 -23.60
N GLY A 257 -7.12 -16.86 -22.59
CA GLY A 257 -7.13 -18.02 -21.68
C GLY A 257 -5.86 -18.13 -20.84
N LYS A 258 -5.28 -16.98 -20.44
CA LYS A 258 -4.01 -16.88 -19.70
C LYS A 258 -4.18 -16.36 -18.27
N LEU A 259 -5.36 -16.51 -17.69
CA LEU A 259 -5.61 -16.13 -16.28
C LEU A 259 -4.76 -16.99 -15.33
N ILE A 260 -4.41 -16.44 -14.18
CA ILE A 260 -3.65 -17.13 -13.15
C ILE A 260 -4.66 -17.89 -12.26
N PRO A 261 -4.55 -19.22 -12.13
CA PRO A 261 -5.41 -19.97 -11.20
C PRO A 261 -5.19 -19.49 -9.76
N PHE A 262 -6.26 -19.31 -8.98
CA PHE A 262 -6.19 -18.83 -7.59
C PHE A 262 -5.25 -19.65 -6.71
N ALA A 263 -5.19 -20.98 -6.92
CA ALA A 263 -4.27 -21.86 -6.20
C ALA A 263 -2.78 -21.50 -6.40
N LYS A 264 -2.40 -20.89 -7.53
CA LYS A 264 -1.01 -20.44 -7.80
C LYS A 264 -0.65 -19.14 -7.07
N MET A 265 -1.61 -18.46 -6.46
CA MET A 265 -1.38 -17.25 -5.67
C MET A 265 -0.96 -17.57 -4.22
N HIS A 266 -1.07 -18.84 -3.80
CA HIS A 266 -0.58 -19.32 -2.52
C HIS A 266 0.93 -19.67 -2.58
N PRO A 267 1.73 -19.40 -1.53
CA PRO A 267 1.37 -18.79 -0.25
C PRO A 267 1.35 -17.26 -0.25
N SER A 268 1.75 -16.61 -1.35
CA SER A 268 1.70 -15.16 -1.51
C SER A 268 1.82 -14.77 -2.99
N ILE A 269 1.07 -13.74 -3.42
CA ILE A 269 1.22 -13.12 -4.75
C ILE A 269 2.65 -12.58 -4.94
N ALA A 270 3.34 -12.19 -3.87
CA ALA A 270 4.73 -11.74 -3.91
C ALA A 270 5.73 -12.84 -4.31
N MET A 271 5.32 -14.11 -4.33
CA MET A 271 6.16 -15.21 -4.84
C MET A 271 6.03 -15.43 -6.36
N LEU A 272 5.16 -14.68 -7.05
CA LEU A 272 5.07 -14.75 -8.50
C LEU A 272 6.38 -14.23 -9.15
N PRO A 273 6.83 -14.87 -10.24
CA PRO A 273 8.14 -14.57 -10.86
C PRO A 273 8.36 -13.13 -11.32
N THR A 274 7.31 -12.39 -11.68
CA THR A 274 7.43 -11.04 -12.26
C THR A 274 6.38 -10.07 -11.71
N GLN A 275 6.70 -8.78 -11.70
CA GLN A 275 5.76 -7.71 -11.34
C GLN A 275 4.52 -7.66 -12.26
N GLU A 276 4.67 -8.03 -13.54
CA GLU A 276 3.54 -8.11 -14.48
C GLU A 276 2.56 -9.22 -14.10
N GLN A 277 3.06 -10.39 -13.68
CA GLN A 277 2.22 -11.48 -13.18
C GLN A 277 1.55 -11.10 -11.86
N ALA A 278 2.26 -10.42 -10.96
CA ALA A 278 1.68 -9.89 -9.72
C ALA A 278 0.56 -8.88 -10.02
N ALA A 279 0.78 -7.93 -10.94
CA ALA A 279 -0.23 -6.96 -11.36
C ALA A 279 -1.47 -7.63 -11.97
N LEU A 280 -1.28 -8.66 -12.82
CA LEU A 280 -2.38 -9.46 -13.35
C LEU A 280 -3.15 -10.17 -12.22
N ALA A 281 -2.45 -10.83 -11.30
CA ALA A 281 -3.08 -11.52 -10.17
C ALA A 281 -3.92 -10.56 -9.30
N PHE A 282 -3.39 -9.37 -8.99
CA PHE A 282 -4.14 -8.34 -8.26
C PHE A 282 -5.40 -7.88 -9.01
N ALA A 283 -5.32 -7.73 -10.33
CA ALA A 283 -6.47 -7.37 -11.15
C ALA A 283 -7.53 -8.49 -11.19
N GLU A 284 -7.10 -9.76 -11.23
CA GLU A 284 -7.98 -10.93 -11.20
C GLU A 284 -8.77 -11.01 -9.89
N VAL A 285 -8.09 -10.94 -8.74
CA VAL A 285 -8.74 -11.06 -7.44
C VAL A 285 -9.63 -9.86 -7.12
N GLU A 286 -9.23 -8.65 -7.54
CA GLU A 286 -10.09 -7.47 -7.39
C GLU A 286 -11.38 -7.61 -8.21
N ALA A 287 -11.28 -8.10 -9.44
CA ALA A 287 -12.44 -8.31 -10.30
C ALA A 287 -13.39 -9.39 -9.76
N ALA A 288 -12.85 -10.41 -9.12
CA ALA A 288 -13.64 -11.44 -8.44
C ALA A 288 -14.45 -10.85 -7.27
N ILE A 289 -13.79 -10.09 -6.37
CA ILE A 289 -14.47 -9.42 -5.25
C ILE A 289 -15.49 -8.39 -5.74
N ARG A 290 -15.16 -7.65 -6.80
CA ARG A 290 -16.09 -6.71 -7.42
C ARG A 290 -17.37 -7.37 -7.89
N LEU A 291 -17.28 -8.55 -8.51
CA LEU A 291 -18.46 -9.28 -8.97
C LEU A 291 -19.34 -9.73 -7.79
N LEU A 292 -18.72 -10.19 -6.70
CA LEU A 292 -19.43 -10.51 -5.46
C LEU A 292 -20.14 -9.27 -4.90
N TYR A 293 -19.43 -8.14 -4.83
CA TYR A 293 -19.98 -6.87 -4.38
C TYR A 293 -21.13 -6.37 -5.25
N GLN A 294 -21.04 -6.49 -6.58
CA GLN A 294 -22.10 -6.04 -7.49
C GLN A 294 -23.40 -6.83 -7.34
N ARG A 295 -23.32 -8.11 -6.94
CA ARG A 295 -24.51 -8.95 -6.73
C ARG A 295 -25.05 -8.90 -5.31
N GLY A 296 -24.18 -9.04 -4.32
CA GLY A 296 -24.55 -9.17 -2.91
C GLY A 296 -24.34 -7.91 -2.06
N GLY A 297 -23.79 -6.83 -2.64
CA GLY A 297 -23.48 -5.60 -1.92
C GLY A 297 -22.40 -5.78 -0.85
N GLN A 298 -22.32 -4.83 0.08
CA GLN A 298 -21.34 -4.86 1.16
C GLN A 298 -21.57 -6.02 2.13
N ALA A 299 -22.83 -6.35 2.43
CA ALA A 299 -23.19 -7.40 3.39
C ALA A 299 -22.64 -8.77 2.97
N ALA A 300 -22.68 -9.10 1.67
CA ALA A 300 -22.12 -10.34 1.17
C ALA A 300 -20.61 -10.45 1.43
N LEU A 301 -19.85 -9.36 1.35
CA LEU A 301 -18.41 -9.38 1.67
C LEU A 301 -18.17 -9.56 3.18
N THR A 302 -18.98 -8.93 4.03
CA THR A 302 -18.92 -9.09 5.50
C THR A 302 -19.23 -10.54 5.92
N GLU A 303 -20.26 -11.12 5.32
CA GLU A 303 -20.70 -12.49 5.61
C GLU A 303 -19.71 -13.53 5.07
N LEU A 304 -19.10 -13.28 3.91
CA LEU A 304 -18.07 -14.13 3.30
C LEU A 304 -16.92 -14.41 4.27
N VAL A 305 -16.37 -13.36 4.90
CA VAL A 305 -15.26 -13.50 5.88
C VAL A 305 -15.73 -14.24 7.14
N SER A 306 -16.96 -13.98 7.59
CA SER A 306 -17.54 -14.64 8.77
C SER A 306 -17.81 -16.12 8.54
N ALA A 307 -18.24 -16.50 7.33
CA ALA A 307 -18.49 -17.88 6.93
C ALA A 307 -17.21 -18.73 6.95
N MET A 308 -16.11 -18.19 6.42
CA MET A 308 -14.81 -18.86 6.49
C MET A 308 -14.28 -18.97 7.92
N ALA A 309 -14.51 -17.94 8.77
CA ALA A 309 -14.18 -18.03 10.19
C ALA A 309 -14.94 -19.17 10.91
N ALA A 310 -16.15 -19.49 10.43
CA ALA A 310 -16.98 -20.60 10.91
C ALA A 310 -16.62 -21.97 10.31
N GLY A 311 -15.59 -22.03 9.45
CA GLY A 311 -15.05 -23.28 8.90
C GLY A 311 -15.54 -23.64 7.50
N MET A 312 -16.30 -22.76 6.82
CA MET A 312 -16.63 -22.98 5.41
C MET A 312 -15.36 -22.87 4.54
N THR A 313 -15.31 -23.68 3.49
CA THR A 313 -14.32 -23.52 2.43
C THR A 313 -14.59 -22.23 1.65
N ASP A 314 -13.61 -21.77 0.88
CA ASP A 314 -13.78 -20.59 0.02
C ASP A 314 -14.82 -20.81 -1.07
N GLU A 315 -14.90 -22.01 -1.64
CA GLU A 315 -15.93 -22.38 -2.60
C GLU A 315 -17.35 -22.29 -1.99
N GLU A 316 -17.54 -22.82 -0.78
CA GLU A 316 -18.82 -22.77 -0.05
C GLU A 316 -19.21 -21.34 0.32
N ALA A 317 -18.25 -20.57 0.88
CA ALA A 317 -18.50 -19.21 1.32
C ALA A 317 -18.79 -18.27 0.13
N VAL A 318 -18.06 -18.42 -0.99
CA VAL A 318 -18.31 -17.68 -2.23
C VAL A 318 -19.66 -18.06 -2.82
N ALA A 319 -20.01 -19.35 -2.83
CA ALA A 319 -21.31 -19.80 -3.34
C ALA A 319 -22.47 -19.20 -2.53
N GLN A 320 -22.35 -19.18 -1.21
CA GLN A 320 -23.33 -18.54 -0.32
C GLN A 320 -23.43 -17.03 -0.59
N ALA A 321 -22.30 -16.32 -0.64
CA ALA A 321 -22.27 -14.87 -0.86
C ALA A 321 -22.79 -14.47 -2.25
N TYR A 322 -22.58 -15.31 -3.27
CA TYR A 322 -22.97 -15.05 -4.64
C TYR A 322 -24.39 -15.51 -4.98
N GLY A 323 -24.93 -16.48 -4.24
CA GLY A 323 -26.24 -17.09 -4.45
C GLY A 323 -26.29 -18.12 -5.59
N LYS A 324 -25.14 -18.59 -6.09
CA LYS A 324 -25.01 -19.68 -7.07
C LYS A 324 -23.80 -20.56 -6.72
N SER A 325 -23.61 -21.69 -7.38
CA SER A 325 -22.41 -22.52 -7.14
C SER A 325 -21.11 -21.78 -7.48
N PHE A 326 -19.99 -22.21 -6.90
CA PHE A 326 -18.67 -21.65 -7.19
C PHE A 326 -18.31 -21.75 -8.68
N ALA A 327 -18.65 -22.87 -9.34
CA ALA A 327 -18.42 -23.05 -10.76
C ALA A 327 -19.21 -22.05 -11.62
N GLU A 328 -20.46 -21.75 -11.24
CA GLU A 328 -21.25 -20.70 -11.90
C GLU A 328 -20.70 -19.30 -11.64
N PHE A 329 -20.20 -19.03 -10.43
CA PHE A 329 -19.48 -17.79 -10.12
C PHE A 329 -18.25 -17.63 -11.01
N GLU A 330 -17.41 -18.65 -11.11
CA GLU A 330 -16.19 -18.61 -11.92
C GLU A 330 -16.52 -18.40 -13.40
N ALA A 331 -17.55 -19.08 -13.92
CA ALA A 331 -18.02 -18.89 -15.29
C ALA A 331 -18.56 -17.47 -15.54
N ASP A 332 -19.40 -16.95 -14.64
CA ASP A 332 -19.93 -15.59 -14.71
C ASP A 332 -18.77 -14.55 -14.63
N TRP A 333 -17.78 -14.78 -13.75
CA TRP A 333 -16.58 -13.95 -13.61
C TRP A 333 -15.74 -13.93 -14.88
N GLN A 334 -15.35 -15.09 -15.41
CA GLN A 334 -14.58 -15.17 -16.65
C GLN A 334 -15.32 -14.56 -17.86
N ALA A 335 -16.64 -14.67 -17.90
CA ALA A 335 -17.46 -14.03 -18.92
C ALA A 335 -17.46 -12.49 -18.78
N GLU A 336 -17.52 -11.98 -17.55
CA GLU A 336 -17.47 -10.55 -17.27
C GLU A 336 -16.11 -9.94 -17.62
N LEU A 337 -15.01 -10.64 -17.32
CA LEU A 337 -13.65 -10.20 -17.65
C LEU A 337 -13.42 -9.96 -19.17
N LYS A 338 -14.17 -10.64 -20.03
CA LYS A 338 -14.06 -10.50 -21.49
C LYS A 338 -14.76 -9.24 -22.01
N LYS A 339 -15.66 -8.65 -21.22
CA LYS A 339 -16.40 -7.43 -21.59
C LYS A 339 -15.55 -6.19 -21.29
N PRO A 340 -15.67 -5.12 -22.10
CA PRO A 340 -15.09 -3.84 -21.73
C PRO A 340 -15.70 -3.38 -20.41
N ARG A 341 -14.86 -3.12 -19.40
CA ARG A 341 -15.32 -2.57 -18.12
C ARG A 341 -15.98 -1.23 -18.39
N ALA A 342 -17.27 -1.11 -18.07
CA ALA A 342 -17.96 0.16 -18.16
C ALA A 342 -17.26 1.15 -17.21
N LYS A 343 -16.79 2.29 -17.74
CA LYS A 343 -16.33 3.38 -16.87
C LYS A 343 -17.53 3.82 -16.04
N ALA A 344 -17.45 3.71 -14.72
CA ALA A 344 -18.45 4.32 -13.86
C ALA A 344 -18.48 5.82 -14.19
N VAL A 345 -19.63 6.31 -14.66
CA VAL A 345 -19.82 7.63 -15.30
C VAL A 345 -19.47 8.81 -14.36
N SER A 346 -19.18 8.55 -13.08
CA SER A 346 -18.99 9.55 -12.03
C SER A 346 -17.67 9.44 -11.23
N GLN A 347 -16.77 8.51 -11.56
CA GLN A 347 -15.60 8.22 -10.73
C GLN A 347 -14.32 8.86 -11.30
N LYS A 348 -13.77 9.87 -10.60
CA LYS A 348 -12.46 10.47 -10.91
C LYS A 348 -11.37 9.41 -10.82
N ALA A 349 -10.40 9.40 -11.75
CA ALA A 349 -9.30 8.45 -11.73
C ALA A 349 -8.47 8.61 -10.44
N VAL A 350 -8.28 7.52 -9.69
CA VAL A 350 -7.46 7.43 -8.46
C VAL A 350 -6.16 6.66 -8.73
N ARG A 351 -6.01 6.11 -9.93
CA ARG A 351 -4.88 5.30 -10.35
C ARG A 351 -4.38 5.76 -11.72
N PRO A 352 -3.08 5.56 -12.01
CA PRO A 352 -2.50 5.89 -13.29
C PRO A 352 -3.16 5.07 -14.39
N SER A 353 -2.93 5.47 -15.62
CA SER A 353 -3.31 4.66 -16.77
C SER A 353 -2.17 3.79 -17.31
N VAL A 354 -1.00 3.87 -16.65
CA VAL A 354 0.23 3.15 -16.98
C VAL A 354 0.80 2.57 -15.68
N ALA A 355 1.15 1.29 -15.68
CA ALA A 355 1.80 0.66 -14.53
C ALA A 355 3.23 1.20 -14.38
N LYS A 356 3.55 1.75 -13.21
CA LYS A 356 4.90 2.22 -12.87
C LYS A 356 5.68 1.09 -12.21
N LYS A 357 6.87 0.79 -12.74
CA LYS A 357 7.80 -0.14 -12.09
C LYS A 357 8.36 0.50 -10.83
N LEU A 358 8.23 -0.18 -9.69
CA LEU A 358 8.88 0.23 -8.45
C LEU A 358 10.39 0.05 -8.59
N VAL A 359 11.15 1.12 -8.30
CA VAL A 359 12.61 1.13 -8.36
C VAL A 359 13.16 1.65 -7.04
N PHE A 360 13.81 0.76 -6.28
CA PHE A 360 14.50 1.11 -5.04
C PHE A 360 15.74 1.96 -5.35
N LYS A 361 15.97 3.01 -4.56
CA LYS A 361 17.13 3.90 -4.71
C LYS A 361 18.45 3.17 -4.58
N GLU A 362 18.51 2.12 -3.77
CA GLU A 362 19.69 1.26 -3.62
C GLU A 362 20.13 0.62 -4.95
N ASP A 363 19.16 0.21 -5.78
CA ASP A 363 19.42 -0.44 -7.09
C ASP A 363 19.69 0.58 -8.21
N ALA A 364 19.40 1.85 -7.94
CA ALA A 364 19.69 2.96 -8.84
C ALA A 364 21.12 3.51 -8.66
N LYS A 365 21.77 3.26 -7.51
CA LYS A 365 23.18 3.66 -7.26
C LYS A 365 24.10 2.88 -8.23
N GLY A 366 24.56 3.58 -9.27
CA GLY A 366 25.37 3.01 -10.36
C GLY A 366 24.79 3.23 -11.75
N ARG A 367 23.52 3.66 -11.85
CA ARG A 367 22.95 4.19 -13.11
C ARG A 367 23.15 5.69 -13.12
N ALA A 368 23.87 6.20 -14.12
CA ALA A 368 24.24 7.61 -14.24
C ALA A 368 23.04 8.56 -14.43
N GLU A 369 21.87 8.02 -14.77
CA GLU A 369 20.61 8.76 -14.89
C GLU A 369 19.46 7.96 -14.25
N PRO A 370 18.50 8.64 -13.59
CA PRO A 370 17.21 8.03 -13.31
C PRO A 370 16.64 7.45 -14.62
N PRO A 371 16.03 6.26 -14.62
CA PRO A 371 15.35 5.78 -15.82
C PRO A 371 14.38 6.88 -16.28
N PRO A 372 14.29 7.16 -17.60
CA PRO A 372 13.41 8.19 -18.13
C PRO A 372 12.01 8.07 -17.52
N LEU A 373 11.37 9.21 -17.24
CA LEU A 373 9.92 9.26 -17.00
C LEU A 373 9.25 8.45 -18.09
N ASP A 374 8.39 7.51 -17.70
CA ASP A 374 7.78 6.51 -18.56
C ASP A 374 7.00 7.20 -19.69
N ALA A 375 7.70 7.54 -20.77
CA ALA A 375 7.21 7.19 -22.07
C ALA A 375 7.64 5.73 -22.21
N THR A 376 6.74 4.80 -21.86
CA THR A 376 6.81 3.52 -22.57
C THR A 376 6.89 3.86 -24.06
N ALA A 377 7.63 3.08 -24.86
CA ALA A 377 7.69 3.33 -26.31
C ALA A 377 6.29 3.42 -26.97
N ALA A 378 5.23 3.00 -26.26
CA ALA A 378 3.83 3.08 -26.63
C ALA A 378 3.18 4.47 -26.45
N ASP A 379 3.70 5.36 -25.60
CA ASP A 379 3.14 6.72 -25.39
C ASP A 379 3.92 7.82 -26.13
N ALA A 380 5.09 7.51 -26.74
CA ALA A 380 5.79 8.47 -27.58
C ALA A 380 4.93 8.83 -28.82
N PRO A 381 5.01 10.07 -29.35
CA PRO A 381 4.31 10.42 -30.59
C PRO A 381 4.61 9.39 -31.68
N ALA A 382 3.57 8.82 -32.27
CA ALA A 382 3.72 7.69 -33.19
C ALA A 382 4.44 8.11 -34.48
N ASP A 383 4.19 9.34 -34.94
CA ASP A 383 4.79 9.90 -36.15
C ASP A 383 6.13 10.61 -35.89
N GLN A 384 6.97 10.66 -36.92
CA GLN A 384 8.30 11.26 -36.85
C GLN A 384 8.27 12.77 -36.57
N GLU A 385 7.24 13.48 -36.99
CA GLU A 385 7.14 14.92 -36.74
C GLU A 385 6.79 15.22 -35.29
N GLY A 386 5.91 14.44 -34.67
CA GLY A 386 5.61 14.48 -33.25
C GLY A 386 6.86 14.20 -32.41
N LYS A 387 7.64 13.16 -32.76
CA LYS A 387 8.91 12.85 -32.08
C LYS A 387 9.91 13.99 -32.21
N ARG A 388 10.02 14.59 -33.40
CA ARG A 388 10.88 15.76 -33.65
C ARG A 388 10.44 16.97 -32.85
N ALA A 389 9.14 17.26 -32.80
CA ALA A 389 8.57 18.35 -32.04
C ALA A 389 8.84 18.19 -30.54
N ALA A 390 8.61 17.00 -29.97
CA ALA A 390 8.94 16.71 -28.57
C ALA A 390 10.43 16.93 -28.28
N ARG A 391 11.33 16.43 -29.15
CA ARG A 391 12.78 16.61 -29.01
C ARG A 391 13.21 18.08 -29.08
N LEU A 392 12.66 18.85 -30.02
CA LEU A 392 12.93 20.29 -30.12
C LEU A 392 12.40 21.03 -28.88
N GLY A 393 11.23 20.62 -28.38
CA GLY A 393 10.67 21.07 -27.11
C GLY A 393 11.67 20.91 -25.96
N GLU A 394 12.22 19.71 -25.77
CA GLU A 394 13.24 19.43 -24.75
C GLU A 394 14.49 20.31 -24.90
N ILE A 395 15.00 20.48 -26.13
CA ILE A 395 16.17 21.33 -26.40
C ILE A 395 15.89 22.78 -26.02
N PHE A 396 14.74 23.32 -26.39
CA PHE A 396 14.36 24.69 -26.03
C PHE A 396 14.09 24.84 -24.54
N TYR A 397 13.48 23.83 -23.91
CA TYR A 397 13.23 23.79 -22.48
C TYR A 397 14.54 23.83 -21.68
N ALA A 398 15.51 22.98 -22.02
CA ALA A 398 16.83 22.96 -21.38
C ALA A 398 17.57 24.31 -21.52
N ARG A 399 17.33 25.02 -22.63
CA ARG A 399 17.87 26.37 -22.88
C ARG A 399 17.00 27.51 -22.31
N ARG A 400 15.97 27.19 -21.53
CA ARG A 400 15.01 28.15 -20.95
C ARG A 400 14.33 29.06 -21.99
N ARG A 401 14.23 28.61 -23.24
CA ARG A 401 13.53 29.32 -24.32
C ARG A 401 12.05 28.97 -24.29
N TRP A 402 11.36 29.43 -23.25
CA TRP A 402 10.00 29.01 -22.90
C TRP A 402 8.99 29.14 -24.04
N ALA A 403 8.99 30.25 -24.78
CA ALA A 403 8.09 30.44 -25.92
C ALA A 403 8.31 29.41 -27.04
N ALA A 404 9.57 29.10 -27.34
CA ALA A 404 9.91 28.10 -28.36
C ALA A 404 9.60 26.68 -27.87
N ALA A 405 9.89 26.38 -26.60
CA ALA A 405 9.55 25.12 -25.97
C ALA A 405 8.04 24.87 -25.98
N ALA A 406 7.24 25.84 -25.51
CA ALA A 406 5.78 25.74 -25.49
C ALA A 406 5.20 25.51 -26.89
N LYS A 407 5.74 26.16 -27.93
CA LYS A 407 5.33 25.96 -29.31
C LYS A 407 5.58 24.53 -29.80
N GLU A 408 6.77 23.99 -29.56
CA GLU A 408 7.11 22.65 -30.03
C GLU A 408 6.42 21.55 -29.20
N TYR A 409 6.25 21.74 -27.90
CA TYR A 409 5.43 20.81 -27.11
C TYR A 409 3.95 20.85 -27.51
N ALA A 410 3.37 22.01 -27.80
CA ALA A 410 2.00 22.10 -28.31
C ALA A 410 1.82 21.30 -29.61
N ARG A 411 2.80 21.39 -30.52
CA ARG A 411 2.83 20.59 -31.76
C ARG A 411 2.94 19.10 -31.46
N ALA A 412 3.73 18.70 -30.48
CA ALA A 412 3.82 17.30 -30.06
C ALA A 412 2.49 16.79 -29.48
N ARG A 413 1.84 17.58 -28.60
CA ARG A 413 0.53 17.26 -27.99
C ARG A 413 -0.58 17.10 -29.04
N GLN A 414 -0.58 17.91 -30.09
CA GLN A 414 -1.56 17.80 -31.19
C GLN A 414 -1.42 16.53 -32.02
N ARG A 415 -0.30 15.81 -31.91
CA ARG A 415 0.00 14.62 -32.71
C ARG A 415 -0.02 13.31 -31.93
N VAL A 416 -0.37 13.37 -30.65
CA VAL A 416 -0.60 12.17 -29.86
C VAL A 416 -2.09 11.88 -29.82
N ALA A 417 -2.47 10.63 -30.03
CA ALA A 417 -3.87 10.21 -29.93
C ALA A 417 -4.42 10.32 -28.49
N ARG A 418 -3.51 10.32 -27.51
CA ARG A 418 -3.79 10.45 -26.07
C ARG A 418 -2.70 11.31 -25.46
N GLU A 419 -3.05 12.14 -24.48
CA GLU A 419 -2.11 13.02 -23.79
C GLU A 419 -0.95 12.22 -23.17
N VAL A 420 0.27 12.77 -23.26
CA VAL A 420 1.48 12.17 -22.70
C VAL A 420 1.88 12.97 -21.47
N PRO A 421 1.77 12.42 -20.24
CA PRO A 421 1.95 13.19 -19.00
C PRO A 421 3.24 14.01 -18.95
N HIS A 422 4.37 13.43 -19.36
CA HIS A 422 5.65 14.15 -19.44
C HIS A 422 5.58 15.37 -20.38
N ILE A 423 5.05 15.22 -21.59
CA ILE A 423 4.98 16.31 -22.57
C ILE A 423 4.04 17.41 -22.05
N ALA A 424 2.88 17.01 -21.52
CA ALA A 424 1.92 17.92 -20.91
C ALA A 424 2.54 18.73 -19.76
N ARG A 425 3.28 18.06 -18.86
CA ARG A 425 3.97 18.70 -17.73
C ARG A 425 5.04 19.71 -18.18
N ARG A 426 5.86 19.35 -19.16
CA ARG A 426 6.88 20.27 -19.72
C ARG A 426 6.25 21.47 -20.44
N TYR A 427 5.20 21.22 -21.22
CA TYR A 427 4.41 22.28 -21.86
C TYR A 427 3.82 23.22 -20.81
N ALA A 428 3.16 22.69 -19.79
CA ALA A 428 2.53 23.47 -18.74
C ALA A 428 3.55 24.32 -17.98
N PHE A 429 4.69 23.75 -17.62
CA PHE A 429 5.79 24.51 -17.00
C PHE A 429 6.23 25.67 -17.90
N ALA A 430 6.45 25.43 -19.20
CA ALA A 430 6.81 26.50 -20.13
C ALA A 430 5.71 27.58 -20.22
N GLN A 431 4.43 27.21 -20.17
CA GLN A 431 3.32 28.16 -20.13
C GLN A 431 3.26 28.97 -18.84
N MET A 432 3.55 28.35 -17.68
CA MET A 432 3.67 29.05 -16.40
C MET A 432 4.76 30.13 -16.45
N GLN A 433 5.93 29.80 -17.02
CA GLN A 433 7.01 30.77 -17.19
C GLN A 433 6.64 31.94 -18.13
N LEU A 434 5.64 31.76 -18.97
CA LEU A 434 5.08 32.80 -19.85
C LEU A 434 3.86 33.52 -19.24
N GLY A 435 3.48 33.20 -18.00
CA GLY A 435 2.29 33.75 -17.33
C GLY A 435 0.94 33.23 -17.87
N ARG A 436 0.98 32.18 -18.71
CA ARG A 436 -0.19 31.60 -19.39
C ARG A 436 -0.80 30.46 -18.56
N PHE A 437 -1.34 30.83 -17.40
CA PHE A 437 -1.90 29.87 -16.45
C PHE A 437 -3.11 29.06 -16.97
N PRO A 438 -4.03 29.60 -17.78
CA PRO A 438 -5.14 28.81 -18.34
C PRO A 438 -4.68 27.63 -19.20
N GLU A 439 -3.67 27.84 -20.06
CA GLU A 439 -3.10 26.80 -20.90
C GLU A 439 -2.29 25.78 -20.09
N ALA A 440 -1.63 26.23 -19.02
CA ALA A 440 -0.97 25.32 -18.08
C ALA A 440 -1.99 24.45 -17.32
N GLU A 441 -3.11 25.03 -16.87
CA GLU A 441 -4.18 24.33 -16.16
C GLU A 441 -4.82 23.25 -17.05
N GLU A 442 -5.08 23.56 -18.32
CA GLU A 442 -5.63 22.61 -19.30
C GLU A 442 -4.71 21.39 -19.46
N ALA A 443 -3.42 21.64 -19.67
CA ALA A 443 -2.45 20.59 -19.90
C ALA A 443 -2.24 19.72 -18.65
N LEU A 444 -2.13 20.35 -17.48
CA LEU A 444 -1.91 19.64 -16.22
C LEU A 444 -3.15 18.86 -15.79
N ARG A 445 -4.36 19.39 -15.98
CA ARG A 445 -5.60 18.65 -15.72
C ARG A 445 -5.62 17.35 -16.52
N SER A 446 -5.35 17.42 -17.82
CA SER A 446 -5.28 16.24 -18.68
C SER A 446 -4.17 15.26 -18.25
N ALA A 447 -3.03 15.77 -17.77
CA ALA A 447 -1.93 14.96 -17.27
C ALA A 447 -2.32 14.20 -15.98
N VAL A 448 -2.84 14.90 -14.97
CA VAL A 448 -3.19 14.29 -13.67
C VAL A 448 -4.44 13.43 -13.74
N GLU A 449 -5.35 13.66 -14.69
CA GLU A 449 -6.45 12.74 -14.97
C GLU A 449 -5.96 11.41 -15.56
N ARG A 450 -4.85 11.44 -16.30
CA ARG A 450 -4.25 10.26 -16.91
C ARG A 450 -3.25 9.54 -16.01
N ASP A 451 -2.54 10.28 -15.18
CA ASP A 451 -1.62 9.78 -14.18
C ASP A 451 -1.80 10.56 -12.86
N PRO A 452 -2.79 10.17 -12.04
CA PRO A 452 -2.99 10.76 -10.72
C PRO A 452 -1.78 10.60 -9.80
N ASP A 453 -0.93 9.60 -10.06
CA ASP A 453 0.26 9.28 -9.28
C ASP A 453 1.53 10.00 -9.80
N ASP A 454 1.42 10.89 -10.80
CA ASP A 454 2.52 11.79 -11.19
C ASP A 454 2.58 12.95 -10.20
N GLU A 455 3.27 12.72 -9.09
CA GLU A 455 3.46 13.72 -8.02
C GLU A 455 3.96 15.05 -8.57
N ALA A 456 4.97 15.05 -9.45
CA ALA A 456 5.51 16.28 -10.04
C ALA A 456 4.48 17.02 -10.90
N ALA A 457 3.55 16.31 -11.56
CA ALA A 457 2.42 16.94 -12.24
C ALA A 457 1.40 17.48 -11.24
N GLN A 458 1.12 16.78 -10.14
CA GLN A 458 0.24 17.26 -9.06
C GLN A 458 0.77 18.54 -8.41
N ALA A 459 2.06 18.61 -8.10
CA ALA A 459 2.72 19.79 -7.54
C ALA A 459 2.58 21.01 -8.45
N LEU A 460 2.90 20.84 -9.75
CA LEU A 460 2.72 21.91 -10.73
C LEU A 460 1.25 22.30 -10.91
N TYR A 461 0.34 21.33 -10.89
CA TYR A 461 -1.09 21.60 -11.03
C TYR A 461 -1.62 22.40 -9.86
N ALA A 462 -1.26 22.02 -8.63
CA ALA A 462 -1.58 22.78 -7.42
C ALA A 462 -1.08 24.22 -7.51
N HIS A 463 0.18 24.42 -7.94
CA HIS A 463 0.75 25.77 -8.08
C HIS A 463 -0.04 26.62 -9.09
N VAL A 464 -0.40 26.05 -10.26
CA VAL A 464 -1.24 26.74 -11.24
C VAL A 464 -2.61 27.08 -10.64
N LEU A 465 -3.24 26.15 -9.93
CA LEU A 465 -4.55 26.36 -9.30
C LEU A 465 -4.51 27.47 -8.24
N VAL A 466 -3.44 27.58 -7.46
CA VAL A 466 -3.22 28.71 -6.52
C VAL A 466 -3.16 30.03 -7.28
N LYS A 467 -2.39 30.12 -8.37
CA LYS A 467 -2.33 31.34 -9.21
C LYS A 467 -3.66 31.68 -9.88
N ARG A 468 -4.53 30.68 -10.07
CA ARG A 468 -5.90 30.84 -10.58
C ARG A 468 -6.94 31.11 -9.49
N GLY A 469 -6.56 31.11 -8.21
CA GLY A 469 -7.45 31.32 -7.05
C GLY A 469 -8.34 30.10 -6.73
N ALA A 470 -8.08 28.94 -7.31
CA ALA A 470 -8.86 27.71 -7.14
C ALA A 470 -8.33 26.86 -5.97
N LEU A 471 -8.36 27.43 -4.76
CA LEU A 471 -7.70 26.85 -3.57
C LEU A 471 -8.19 25.46 -3.18
N ASP A 472 -9.51 25.20 -3.25
CA ASP A 472 -10.06 23.86 -2.95
C ASP A 472 -9.56 22.79 -3.91
N LYS A 473 -9.40 23.14 -5.19
CA LYS A 473 -8.84 22.22 -6.19
C LYS A 473 -7.35 22.02 -5.97
N ALA A 474 -6.62 23.09 -5.60
CA ALA A 474 -5.20 23.02 -5.29
C ALA A 474 -4.96 22.07 -4.11
N ARG A 475 -5.77 22.16 -3.05
CA ARG A 475 -5.74 21.23 -1.91
C ARG A 475 -5.84 19.77 -2.36
N VAL A 476 -6.81 19.44 -3.21
CA VAL A 476 -6.99 18.06 -3.71
C VAL A 476 -5.79 17.58 -4.52
N ALA A 477 -5.20 18.44 -5.36
CA ALA A 477 -3.98 18.08 -6.10
C ALA A 477 -2.81 17.81 -5.16
N LEU A 478 -2.62 18.62 -4.11
CA LEU A 478 -1.59 18.44 -3.09
C LEU A 478 -1.78 17.15 -2.28
N ASP A 479 -3.01 16.87 -1.85
CA ASP A 479 -3.35 15.61 -1.16
C ASP A 479 -3.00 14.38 -2.03
N ASN A 480 -3.23 14.46 -3.34
CA ASN A 480 -2.86 13.39 -4.26
C ASN A 480 -1.35 13.24 -4.42
N GLY A 481 -0.60 14.35 -4.54
CA GLY A 481 0.87 14.32 -4.62
C GLY A 481 1.51 13.75 -3.35
N ILE A 482 1.08 14.22 -2.18
CA ILE A 482 1.55 13.76 -0.86
C ILE A 482 1.22 12.28 -0.63
N ALA A 483 0.09 11.80 -1.17
CA ALA A 483 -0.25 10.38 -1.11
C ALA A 483 0.70 9.46 -1.90
N VAL A 484 1.64 10.03 -2.68
CA VAL A 484 2.60 9.30 -3.51
C VAL A 484 4.05 9.56 -3.08
N ASP A 485 4.49 10.82 -3.09
CA ASP A 485 5.81 11.22 -2.59
C ASP A 485 5.68 12.43 -1.67
N PRO A 486 5.58 12.22 -0.35
CA PRO A 486 5.44 13.30 0.62
C PRO A 486 6.79 13.96 0.94
N PHE A 487 7.89 13.61 0.25
CA PHE A 487 9.20 14.21 0.51
C PHE A 487 9.55 15.35 -0.46
N ASP A 488 8.67 15.68 -1.41
CA ASP A 488 8.83 16.87 -2.25
C ASP A 488 8.47 18.14 -1.43
N PRO A 489 9.44 19.02 -1.14
CA PRO A 489 9.19 20.25 -0.39
C PRO A 489 8.26 21.24 -1.13
N ASP A 490 8.19 21.19 -2.46
CA ASP A 490 7.34 22.09 -3.27
C ASP A 490 5.85 21.82 -3.03
N LEU A 491 5.47 20.56 -2.76
CA LEU A 491 4.11 20.21 -2.34
C LEU A 491 3.74 20.96 -1.06
N HIS A 492 4.55 20.81 -0.01
CA HIS A 492 4.28 21.42 1.29
C HIS A 492 4.35 22.95 1.24
N ALA A 493 5.30 23.53 0.51
CA ALA A 493 5.39 24.98 0.34
C ALA A 493 4.13 25.55 -0.35
N THR A 494 3.65 24.87 -1.39
CA THR A 494 2.39 25.25 -2.06
C THR A 494 1.18 25.03 -1.13
N TYR A 495 1.21 23.99 -0.29
CA TYR A 495 0.14 23.72 0.68
C TYR A 495 0.06 24.79 1.77
N VAL A 496 1.19 25.35 2.21
CA VAL A 496 1.20 26.53 3.11
C VAL A 496 0.50 27.73 2.46
N GLU A 497 0.70 27.99 1.16
CA GLU A 497 -0.04 29.05 0.44
C GLU A 497 -1.54 28.78 0.41
N VAL A 498 -1.95 27.53 0.14
CA VAL A 498 -3.35 27.10 0.15
C VAL A 498 -3.97 27.27 1.53
N ALA A 499 -3.29 26.84 2.59
CA ALA A 499 -3.75 26.94 3.97
C ALA A 499 -4.01 28.40 4.38
N LYS A 500 -3.09 29.31 4.03
CA LYS A 500 -3.26 30.75 4.25
C LYS A 500 -4.46 31.31 3.51
N GLY A 501 -4.62 30.94 2.23
CA GLY A 501 -5.76 31.38 1.42
C GLY A 501 -7.11 30.87 1.94
N LEU A 502 -7.13 29.64 2.47
CA LEU A 502 -8.30 29.02 3.10
C LEU A 502 -8.52 29.48 4.55
N LYS A 503 -7.56 30.21 5.15
CA LYS A 503 -7.56 30.62 6.55
C LYS A 503 -7.62 29.43 7.52
N ASP A 504 -6.88 28.37 7.22
CA ASP A 504 -6.75 27.17 8.04
C ASP A 504 -5.39 27.17 8.77
N PRO A 505 -5.33 27.67 10.02
CA PRO A 505 -4.06 27.78 10.76
C PRO A 505 -3.50 26.43 11.20
N VAL A 506 -4.35 25.42 11.38
CA VAL A 506 -3.92 24.07 11.78
C VAL A 506 -3.19 23.40 10.63
N LEU A 507 -3.79 23.50 9.43
CA LEU A 507 -3.15 23.05 8.21
C LEU A 507 -1.86 23.83 7.93
N GLU A 508 -1.88 25.16 8.07
CA GLU A 508 -0.67 25.98 7.83
C GLU A 508 0.51 25.51 8.69
N GLU A 509 0.28 25.30 9.99
CA GLU A 509 1.33 24.86 10.92
C GLU A 509 1.83 23.46 10.59
N ARG A 510 0.93 22.52 10.25
CA ARG A 510 1.32 21.17 9.81
C ARG A 510 2.26 21.22 8.61
N GLU A 511 1.87 21.96 7.57
CA GLU A 511 2.61 22.03 6.32
C GLU A 511 3.94 22.79 6.48
N ARG A 512 4.03 23.80 7.37
CA ARG A 512 5.30 24.44 7.71
C ARG A 512 6.30 23.48 8.35
N LYS A 513 5.86 22.62 9.27
CA LYS A 513 6.70 21.56 9.84
C LYS A 513 7.14 20.56 8.77
N ALA A 514 6.23 20.19 7.87
CA ALA A 514 6.54 19.29 6.76
C ALA A 514 7.60 19.88 5.82
N VAL A 515 7.54 21.18 5.47
CA VAL A 515 8.59 21.87 4.70
C VAL A 515 9.96 21.72 5.38
N ALA A 516 10.05 21.99 6.70
CA ALA A 516 11.31 21.91 7.44
C ALA A 516 11.90 20.48 7.43
N LEU A 517 11.05 19.46 7.63
CA LEU A 517 11.45 18.05 7.58
C LEU A 517 11.87 17.61 6.17
N ALA A 518 11.14 18.00 5.13
CA ALA A 518 11.44 17.66 3.74
C ALA A 518 12.77 18.28 3.27
N ALA A 519 12.98 19.56 3.56
CA ALA A 519 14.22 20.29 3.26
C ALA A 519 15.45 19.69 3.99
N GLY A 520 15.24 19.03 5.14
CA GLY A 520 16.31 18.55 6.00
C GLY A 520 16.83 19.61 6.97
N ASP A 521 16.09 20.71 7.14
CA ASP A 521 16.41 21.84 8.01
C ASP A 521 16.02 21.59 9.47
N ALA A 522 15.58 20.37 9.81
CA ALA A 522 15.39 19.94 11.19
C ALA A 522 16.77 19.74 11.87
N HIS A 523 17.47 20.85 12.09
CA HIS A 523 18.50 20.91 13.11
C HIS A 523 17.83 20.72 14.47
N HIS A 524 18.35 19.76 15.23
CA HIS A 524 18.08 19.58 16.64
C HIS A 524 18.19 20.93 17.38
N GLU A 525 17.05 21.42 17.88
CA GLU A 525 17.02 22.31 19.05
C GLU A 525 16.56 21.51 20.27
#